data_AF-A0A8R1EGA0-F1
#
_entry.id   AF-A0A8R1EGA0-F1
#
_cell.length_a   1.000
_cell.length_b   1.000
_cell.length_c   1.000
_cell.angle_alpha   90.00
_cell.angle_beta   90.00
_cell.angle_gamma   90.00
#
_symmetry.space_group_name_H-M   'P 1'
#
loop_
_entity.id
_entity.type
_entity.pdbx_description
1 polymer ?
#
loop_
_entity_poly.entity_id
_entity_poly.type
_entity_poly.pdbx_seq_one_letter_code
_entity_poly.pdbx_strand_id
1 'polypeptide(L)'
;MSEQWVSTGKRFCEICKVWYGNNRASQDHHERGERHKAMLQQRIRETMQKGKKQELADMKLNGTLAKMGAAAAASMARHGEGVVAGPSLPSTGLR
;
A
#
# COMPACT_ATOMS: atom_id res chain seq x y z
N MET A 1 -42.78 -23.83 9.11
CA MET A 1 -41.55 -23.01 9.03
C MET A 1 -40.82 -23.45 7.78
N SER A 2 -40.72 -22.59 6.77
CA SER A 2 -40.07 -22.92 5.50
C SER A 2 -38.54 -22.88 5.66
N GLU A 3 -37.87 -23.99 5.35
CA GLU A 3 -36.41 -24.05 5.29
C GLU A 3 -35.92 -23.11 4.18
N GLN A 4 -35.25 -22.02 4.58
CA GLN A 4 -34.58 -21.11 3.66
C GLN A 4 -33.37 -21.83 3.06
N TRP A 5 -33.46 -22.31 1.83
CA TRP A 5 -32.27 -22.79 1.11
C TRP A 5 -31.34 -21.60 0.85
N VAL A 6 -30.19 -21.57 1.52
CA VAL A 6 -29.14 -20.59 1.26
C VAL A 6 -28.15 -21.20 0.28
N SER A 7 -28.03 -20.61 -0.91
CA SER A 7 -27.01 -21.02 -1.88
C SER A 7 -25.61 -20.80 -1.30
N THR A 8 -24.77 -21.83 -1.32
CA THR A 8 -23.35 -21.67 -1.01
C THR A 8 -22.69 -20.90 -2.15
N GLY A 9 -22.39 -19.61 -1.93
CA GLY A 9 -21.76 -18.74 -2.93
C GLY A 9 -20.34 -19.18 -3.33
N LYS A 10 -19.66 -18.36 -4.13
CA LYS A 10 -18.23 -18.54 -4.46
C LYS A 10 -17.40 -17.49 -3.73
N ARG A 11 -16.23 -17.89 -3.21
CA ARG A 11 -15.24 -17.00 -2.58
C ARG A 11 -14.03 -16.86 -3.51
N PHE A 12 -13.43 -15.68 -3.51
CA PHE A 12 -12.22 -15.39 -4.27
C PHE A 12 -10.98 -15.41 -3.35
N CYS A 13 -9.88 -15.99 -3.80
CA CYS A 13 -8.59 -15.85 -3.15
C CYS A 13 -7.75 -14.79 -3.87
N GLU A 14 -7.32 -13.76 -3.15
CA GLU A 14 -6.48 -12.69 -3.70
C GLU A 14 -5.04 -13.14 -4.01
N ILE A 15 -4.52 -14.12 -3.26
CA ILE A 15 -3.16 -14.63 -3.41
C ILE A 15 -3.08 -15.53 -4.65
N CYS A 16 -4.00 -16.48 -4.74
CA CYS A 16 -4.04 -17.47 -5.82
C CYS A 16 -4.78 -16.98 -7.07
N LYS A 17 -5.53 -15.87 -6.99
CA LYS A 17 -6.38 -15.30 -8.05
C LYS A 17 -7.38 -16.30 -8.65
N VAL A 18 -7.99 -17.13 -7.81
CA VAL A 18 -8.96 -18.17 -8.22
C VAL A 18 -10.22 -18.08 -7.39
N TRP A 19 -11.35 -18.38 -8.02
CA TRP A 19 -12.65 -18.56 -7.38
C TRP A 19 -12.83 -20.01 -6.92
N TYR A 20 -13.30 -20.22 -5.69
CA TYR A 20 -13.59 -21.53 -5.11
C TYR A 20 -14.93 -21.51 -4.36
N GLY A 21 -15.46 -22.69 -4.02
CA GLY A 21 -16.75 -22.79 -3.32
C GLY A 21 -16.68 -22.22 -1.90
N ASN A 22 -17.71 -21.49 -1.47
CA ASN A 22 -17.81 -20.89 -0.14
C ASN A 22 -18.27 -21.90 0.93
N ASN A 23 -17.60 -23.06 1.00
CA ASN A 23 -17.80 -24.04 2.07
C ASN A 23 -16.50 -24.22 2.85
N ARG A 24 -16.61 -24.60 4.13
CA ARG A 24 -15.46 -24.66 5.04
C ARG A 24 -14.41 -25.68 4.57
N ALA A 25 -14.82 -26.83 4.06
CA ALA A 25 -13.91 -27.84 3.52
C ALA A 25 -13.08 -27.32 2.33
N SER A 26 -13.72 -26.62 1.39
CA SER A 26 -13.08 -25.99 0.23
C SER A 26 -12.12 -24.88 0.65
N GLN A 27 -12.48 -24.09 1.66
CA GLN A 27 -11.60 -23.06 2.22
C GLN A 27 -10.37 -23.69 2.88
N ASP A 28 -10.57 -24.65 3.78
CA ASP A 28 -9.48 -25.37 4.47
C ASP A 28 -8.54 -26.05 3.48
N HIS A 29 -9.08 -26.72 2.46
CA HIS A 29 -8.27 -27.36 1.42
C HIS A 29 -7.47 -26.33 0.60
N HIS A 30 -8.10 -25.21 0.23
CA HIS A 30 -7.44 -24.15 -0.52
C HIS A 30 -6.28 -23.52 0.27
N GLU A 31 -6.51 -23.17 1.54
CA GLU A 31 -5.51 -22.52 2.42
C GLU A 31 -4.36 -23.47 2.79
N ARG A 32 -4.65 -24.77 2.95
CA ARG A 32 -3.63 -25.79 3.25
C ARG A 32 -2.82 -26.23 2.03
N GLY A 33 -3.29 -25.95 0.82
CA GLY A 33 -2.62 -26.33 -0.42
C GLY A 33 -1.23 -25.72 -0.55
N GLU A 34 -0.27 -26.50 -1.07
CA GLU A 34 1.14 -26.08 -1.17
C GLU A 34 1.31 -24.84 -2.06
N ARG A 35 0.56 -24.77 -3.16
CA ARG A 35 0.55 -23.59 -4.04
C ARG A 35 0.17 -22.31 -3.29
N HIS A 36 -0.85 -22.38 -2.45
CA HIS A 36 -1.31 -21.21 -1.68
C HIS A 36 -0.23 -20.77 -0.70
N LYS A 37 0.35 -21.72 0.05
CA LYS A 37 1.43 -21.45 1.02
C LYS A 37 2.68 -20.87 0.35
N ALA A 38 3.11 -21.43 -0.77
CA ALA A 38 4.28 -20.94 -1.51
C ALA A 38 4.06 -19.51 -2.03
N MET A 39 2.90 -19.24 -2.64
CA MET A 39 2.56 -17.89 -3.12
C MET A 39 2.40 -16.89 -1.98
N LEU A 40 1.86 -17.31 -0.84
CA LEU A 40 1.73 -16.48 0.35
C LEU A 40 3.11 -16.09 0.89
N GLN A 41 4.02 -17.05 1.05
CA GLN A 41 5.39 -16.78 1.49
C GLN A 41 6.13 -15.86 0.52
N GLN A 42 5.96 -16.07 -0.77
CA GLN A 42 6.55 -15.21 -1.80
C GLN A 42 5.99 -13.78 -1.72
N ARG A 43 4.67 -13.62 -1.57
CA ARG A 43 4.02 -12.31 -1.42
C ARG A 43 4.50 -11.57 -0.17
N ILE A 44 4.69 -12.28 0.95
CA ILE A 44 5.25 -11.69 2.18
C ILE A 44 6.67 -11.16 1.91
N ARG A 45 7.54 -11.97 1.29
CA ARG A 45 8.92 -11.56 0.95
C ARG A 45 8.93 -10.35 0.03
N GLU A 46 8.10 -10.36 -1.03
CA GLU A 46 8.00 -9.25 -1.96
C GLU A 46 7.52 -7.96 -1.29
N THR A 47 6.56 -8.07 -0.37
CA THR A 47 6.02 -6.92 0.37
C THR A 47 7.07 -6.31 1.28
N MET A 48 7.83 -7.14 2.00
CA MET A 48 8.95 -6.68 2.83
C MET A 48 10.03 -5.95 2.00
N GLN A 49 10.40 -6.52 0.84
CA GLN A 49 11.40 -5.91 -0.03
C GLN A 49 10.91 -4.60 -0.66
N LYS A 50 9.62 -4.52 -1.02
CA LYS A 50 9.01 -3.28 -1.49
C LYS A 50 9.02 -2.21 -0.41
N GLY A 51 8.65 -2.55 0.84
CA GLY A 51 8.69 -1.61 1.97
C GLY A 51 10.09 -1.02 2.19
N LYS A 52 11.14 -1.86 2.19
CA LYS A 52 12.53 -1.37 2.33
C LYS A 52 12.95 -0.45 1.19
N LYS A 53 12.57 -0.77 -0.06
CA LYS A 53 12.89 0.07 -1.22
C LYS A 53 12.13 1.40 -1.18
N GLN A 54 10.88 1.39 -0.74
CA GLN A 54 10.05 2.58 -0.59
C GLN A 54 10.64 3.49 0.49
N GLU A 55 10.99 2.98 1.66
CA GLU A 55 11.63 3.77 2.71
C GLU A 55 12.92 4.46 2.22
N LEU A 56 13.77 3.73 1.50
CA LEU A 56 15.00 4.28 0.91
C LEU A 56 14.72 5.34 -0.17
N ALA A 57 13.67 5.16 -0.97
CA ALA A 57 13.25 6.13 -1.97
C ALA A 57 12.68 7.39 -1.30
N ASP A 58 11.84 7.22 -0.28
CA ASP A 58 11.23 8.31 0.49
C ASP A 58 12.29 9.11 1.24
N MET A 59 13.28 8.46 1.85
CA MET A 59 14.42 9.15 2.48
C MET A 59 15.20 10.00 1.48
N LYS A 60 15.46 9.48 0.28
CA LYS A 60 16.16 10.23 -0.78
C LYS A 60 15.33 11.40 -1.28
N LEU A 61 14.04 11.18 -1.54
CA LEU A 61 13.09 12.20 -1.98
C LEU A 61 12.99 13.32 -0.93
N ASN A 62 12.80 12.97 0.34
CA ASN A 62 12.76 13.94 1.44
C ASN A 62 14.07 14.72 1.55
N GLY A 63 15.21 14.04 1.38
CA GLY A 63 16.52 14.68 1.35
C GLY A 63 16.69 15.68 0.20
N THR A 64 16.20 15.36 -1.02
CA THR A 64 16.24 16.29 -2.15
C THR A 64 15.28 17.45 -1.95
N LEU A 65 14.07 17.19 -1.46
CA LEU A 65 13.08 18.22 -1.16
C LEU A 65 13.59 19.21 -0.11
N ALA A 66 14.24 18.73 0.95
CA ALA A 66 14.82 19.59 1.98
C ALA A 66 15.92 20.51 1.40
N LYS A 67 16.79 19.98 0.54
CA LYS A 67 17.85 20.79 -0.13
C LYS A 67 17.26 21.82 -1.07
N MET A 68 16.25 21.43 -1.87
CA MET A 68 15.56 22.34 -2.78
C MET A 68 14.85 23.45 -2.00
N GLY A 69 14.16 23.11 -0.90
CA GLY A 69 13.50 24.09 -0.03
C GLY A 69 14.49 25.07 0.58
N ALA A 70 15.65 24.61 1.08
CA ALA A 70 16.69 25.47 1.62
C ALA A 70 17.31 26.40 0.56
N ALA A 71 17.60 25.88 -0.63
CA ALA A 71 18.14 26.68 -1.74
C ALA A 71 17.14 27.73 -2.24
N ALA A 72 15.86 27.35 -2.32
CA ALA A 72 14.79 28.28 -2.64
C ALA A 72 14.69 29.38 -1.56
N ALA A 73 14.63 29.02 -0.27
CA ALA A 73 14.60 30.00 0.81
C ALA A 73 15.80 30.96 0.80
N ALA A 74 17.02 30.45 0.55
CA ALA A 74 18.21 31.29 0.40
C ALA A 74 18.14 32.21 -0.83
N SER A 75 17.55 31.76 -1.94
CA SER A 75 17.28 32.57 -3.12
C SER A 75 16.26 33.67 -2.87
N MET A 76 15.19 33.36 -2.14
CA MET A 76 14.18 34.34 -1.78
C MET A 76 14.76 35.40 -0.85
N ALA A 77 15.62 34.98 0.10
CA ALA A 77 16.32 35.89 1.00
C ALA A 77 17.30 36.83 0.26
N ARG A 78 18.04 36.34 -0.75
CA ARG A 78 19.01 37.16 -1.49
C ARG A 78 18.38 38.11 -2.50
N HIS A 79 17.19 37.80 -3.02
CA HIS A 79 16.51 38.62 -4.05
C HIS A 79 15.37 39.50 -3.49
N GLY A 80 15.07 39.45 -2.19
CA GLY A 80 14.13 40.39 -1.55
C GLY A 80 12.65 40.24 -1.96
N GLU A 81 12.31 39.28 -2.80
CA GLU A 81 10.93 38.97 -3.20
C GLU A 81 10.29 38.02 -2.19
N GLY A 82 10.00 38.53 -0.99
CA GLY A 82 9.38 37.74 0.08
C GLY A 82 7.86 37.70 -0.03
N VAL A 83 7.28 36.66 -0.64
CA VAL A 83 5.93 36.23 -0.23
C VAL A 83 6.07 35.47 1.08
N VAL A 84 5.67 36.11 2.17
CA VAL A 84 5.85 35.62 3.56
C VAL A 84 5.00 34.40 3.91
N ALA A 85 4.12 33.95 3.01
CA ALA A 85 3.29 32.76 3.19
C ALA A 85 2.86 32.20 1.83
N GLY A 86 3.64 31.26 1.28
CA GLY A 86 3.08 30.32 0.31
C GLY A 86 2.06 29.42 1.02
N PRO A 87 0.94 29.03 0.38
CA PRO A 87 -0.12 28.27 1.06
C PRO A 87 0.48 27.01 1.70
N SER A 88 0.40 26.94 3.02
CA SER A 88 0.82 25.77 3.79
C SER A 88 0.08 24.55 3.25
N LEU A 89 0.81 23.54 2.76
CA LEU A 89 0.20 22.25 2.49
C LEU A 89 -0.44 21.75 3.80
N PRO A 90 -1.74 21.42 3.80
CA PRO A 90 -2.42 20.98 5.01
C PRO A 90 -1.73 19.72 5.56
N SER A 91 -1.57 19.67 6.88
CA SER A 91 -0.94 18.53 7.60
C SER A 91 -1.65 17.19 7.36
N THR A 92 -2.89 17.23 6.87
CA THR A 92 -3.69 16.06 6.51
C THR A 92 -3.57 15.84 5.02
N GLY A 93 -2.92 14.73 4.64
CA GLY A 93 -2.81 14.30 3.26
C GLY A 93 -4.15 14.33 2.53
N LEU A 94 -4.10 14.64 1.23
CA LEU A 94 -5.23 14.59 0.31
C LEU A 94 -6.00 13.27 0.50
N ARG A 95 -7.27 13.40 0.90
CA ARG A 95 -8.25 12.32 0.84
C ARG A 95 -8.66 12.05 -0.60
#